data_AF-A0A351Y704-F1
#
_entry.id   AF-A0A351Y704-F1
#
_cell.length_a   1.000
_cell.length_b   1.000
_cell.length_c   1.000
_cell.angle_alpha   90.00
_cell.angle_beta   90.00
_cell.angle_gamma   90.00
#
_symmetry.space_group_name_H-M   'P 1'
#
loop_
_entity.id
_entity.type
_entity.pdbx_description
1 polymer ?
#
loop_
_entity_poly.entity_id
_entity_poly.type
_entity_poly.pdbx_seq_one_letter_code
_entity_poly.pdbx_strand_id
1 'polypeptide(L)'
;MIFKKKYRKFVLFSFVLAGALFYLTSEIGFKTLLVQETGIRPRPYVAHADIIQPIGNQYADSSFPSSHMALTVAMITVLIMLFPAVRPYAILYALLMAWSRIYNGMHYPSDVLVGSIL
;
A
#
# COMPACT_ATOMS: atom_id res chain seq x y z
N MET A 1 -0.98 26.54 8.93
CA MET A 1 -0.15 25.91 7.87
C MET A 1 1.01 25.18 8.56
N ILE A 2 1.01 23.84 8.55
CA ILE A 2 1.74 22.96 9.50
C ILE A 2 3.29 23.08 9.42
N PHE A 3 3.84 23.60 8.32
CA PHE A 3 5.29 23.68 8.11
C PHE A 3 5.83 25.11 8.08
N LYS A 4 6.91 25.37 8.84
CA LYS A 4 7.76 26.55 8.64
C LYS A 4 8.27 26.56 7.19
N LYS A 5 8.21 27.73 6.54
CA LYS A 5 8.48 27.90 5.09
C LYS A 5 9.80 27.25 4.64
N LYS A 6 10.83 27.27 5.49
CA LYS A 6 12.16 26.70 5.20
C LYS A 6 12.20 25.16 5.08
N TYR A 7 11.30 24.43 5.72
CA TYR A 7 11.32 22.95 5.73
C TYR A 7 10.38 22.31 4.70
N ARG A 8 9.57 23.10 3.99
CA ARG A 8 8.56 22.56 3.04
C ARG A 8 9.18 21.79 1.89
N LYS A 9 10.25 22.33 1.30
CA LYS A 9 10.93 21.67 0.18
C LYS A 9 11.58 20.35 0.61
N PHE A 10 12.16 20.33 1.81
CA PHE A 10 12.75 19.12 2.38
C PHE A 10 11.69 18.03 2.61
N VAL A 11 10.57 18.39 3.24
CA VAL A 11 9.48 17.44 3.48
C VAL A 11 8.89 16.90 2.18
N LEU A 12 8.61 17.77 1.21
CA LEU A 12 8.10 17.36 -0.09
C LEU A 12 9.09 16.41 -0.79
N PHE A 13 10.37 16.73 -0.76
CA PHE A 13 11.42 15.89 -1.31
C PHE A 13 11.49 14.52 -0.62
N SER A 14 11.40 14.46 0.71
CA SER A 14 11.38 13.20 1.46
C SER A 14 10.19 12.31 1.09
N PHE A 15 8.99 12.87 0.89
CA PHE A 15 7.83 12.11 0.45
C PHE A 15 7.99 11.58 -0.98
N VAL A 16 8.51 12.41 -1.90
CA VAL A 16 8.77 11.99 -3.29
C VAL A 16 9.82 10.89 -3.34
N LEU A 17 10.92 11.05 -2.59
CA LEU A 17 11.99 10.06 -2.52
C LEU A 17 11.51 8.75 -1.92
N ALA A 18 10.73 8.80 -0.81
CA ALA A 18 10.14 7.62 -0.21
C ALA A 18 9.19 6.89 -1.18
N GLY A 19 8.33 7.63 -1.88
CA GLY A 19 7.43 7.06 -2.90
C GLY A 19 8.18 6.43 -4.09
N ALA A 20 9.27 7.06 -4.55
CA ALA A 20 10.09 6.53 -5.64
C ALA A 20 10.85 5.27 -5.24
N LEU A 21 11.50 5.27 -4.06
CA LEU A 21 12.20 4.09 -3.53
C LEU A 21 11.22 2.95 -3.28
N PHE A 22 10.02 3.26 -2.77
CA PHE A 22 8.96 2.29 -2.60
C PHE A 22 8.55 1.64 -3.93
N TYR A 23 8.28 2.44 -4.97
CA TYR A 23 7.87 1.92 -6.28
C TYR A 23 8.93 1.00 -6.89
N LEU A 24 10.20 1.39 -6.82
CA LEU A 24 11.31 0.59 -7.34
C LEU A 24 11.49 -0.73 -6.58
N THR A 25 11.35 -0.72 -5.25
CA THR A 25 11.58 -1.91 -4.42
C THR A 25 10.39 -2.86 -4.41
N SER A 26 9.16 -2.34 -4.32
CA SER A 26 7.95 -3.16 -4.17
C SER A 26 7.38 -3.67 -5.51
N GLU A 27 7.15 -2.78 -6.48
CA GLU A 27 6.51 -3.14 -7.76
C GLU A 27 7.51 -3.78 -8.72
N ILE A 28 8.71 -3.22 -8.86
CA ILE A 28 9.73 -3.73 -9.79
C ILE A 28 10.58 -4.84 -9.17
N GLY A 29 10.94 -4.74 -7.89
CA GLY A 29 11.75 -5.76 -7.22
C GLY A 29 10.90 -6.93 -6.71
N PHE A 30 10.26 -6.71 -5.57
CA PHE A 30 9.69 -7.78 -4.76
C PHE A 30 8.52 -8.50 -5.43
N LYS A 31 7.60 -7.76 -6.05
CA LYS A 31 6.44 -8.35 -6.72
C LYS A 31 6.83 -9.13 -7.98
N THR A 32 7.78 -8.63 -8.76
CA THR A 32 8.27 -9.33 -9.96
C THR A 32 8.99 -10.63 -9.59
N LEU A 33 9.87 -10.58 -8.57
CA LEU A 33 10.57 -11.76 -8.06
C LEU A 33 9.59 -12.78 -7.45
N LEU A 34 8.65 -12.33 -6.62
CA LEU A 34 7.66 -13.23 -6.03
C LEU A 34 6.75 -13.87 -7.07
N VAL A 35 6.32 -13.12 -8.09
CA VAL A 35 5.50 -13.69 -9.17
C VAL A 35 6.30 -14.70 -10.00
N GLN A 36 7.60 -14.49 -10.19
CA GLN A 36 8.46 -15.47 -10.85
C GLN A 36 8.57 -16.77 -10.05
N GLU A 37 8.70 -16.70 -8.73
CA GLU A 37 8.87 -17.88 -7.86
C GLU A 37 7.54 -18.57 -7.49
N THR A 38 6.47 -17.81 -7.28
CA THR A 38 5.19 -18.29 -6.73
C THR A 38 4.02 -18.24 -7.71
N GLY A 39 4.22 -17.66 -8.89
CA GLY A 39 3.17 -17.45 -9.89
C GLY A 39 2.25 -16.27 -9.56
N ILE A 40 1.30 -16.02 -10.47
CA ILE A 40 0.28 -14.98 -10.29
C ILE A 40 -0.80 -15.51 -9.33
N ARG A 41 -0.98 -14.85 -8.17
CA ARG A 41 -2.09 -15.13 -7.28
C ARG A 41 -3.34 -14.40 -7.77
N PRO A 42 -4.42 -15.10 -8.20
CA PRO A 42 -5.63 -14.43 -8.68
C PRO A 42 -6.30 -13.61 -7.57
N ARG A 43 -6.77 -12.41 -7.91
CA ARG A 43 -7.50 -11.52 -6.97
C ARG A 43 -8.82 -12.15 -6.52
N PRO A 44 -9.35 -11.80 -5.33
CA PRO A 44 -10.58 -12.40 -4.82
C PRO A 44 -11.76 -12.32 -5.80
N TYR A 45 -11.95 -11.18 -6.48
CA TYR A 45 -13.01 -11.03 -7.49
C TYR A 45 -12.85 -11.90 -8.74
N VAL A 46 -11.64 -12.42 -9.00
CA VAL A 46 -11.38 -13.36 -10.11
C VAL A 46 -11.63 -14.79 -9.63
N ALA A 47 -11.11 -15.14 -8.45
CA ALA A 47 -11.20 -16.49 -7.91
C ALA A 47 -12.61 -16.86 -7.42
N HIS A 48 -13.40 -15.86 -7.00
CA HIS A 48 -14.73 -16.02 -6.42
C HIS A 48 -15.73 -15.06 -7.09
N ALA A 49 -15.72 -15.03 -8.42
CA ALA A 49 -16.54 -14.12 -9.23
C ALA A 49 -18.06 -14.31 -9.05
N ASP A 50 -18.48 -15.45 -8.52
CA ASP A 50 -19.86 -15.80 -8.20
C ASP A 50 -20.38 -15.11 -6.92
N ILE A 51 -19.49 -14.73 -6.00
CA ILE A 51 -19.86 -14.17 -4.69
C ILE A 51 -19.22 -12.81 -4.40
N ILE A 52 -18.14 -12.43 -5.09
CA ILE A 52 -17.44 -11.16 -4.89
C ILE A 52 -17.63 -10.26 -6.10
N GLN A 53 -18.37 -9.16 -5.90
CA GLN A 53 -18.42 -8.07 -6.87
C GLN A 53 -17.36 -7.02 -6.54
N PRO A 54 -16.38 -6.77 -7.43
CA PRO A 54 -15.32 -5.81 -7.17
C PRO A 54 -15.83 -4.39 -7.22
N ILE A 55 -15.35 -3.54 -6.31
CA ILE A 55 -15.61 -2.10 -6.32
C ILE A 55 -14.33 -1.37 -6.75
N GLY A 56 -14.34 -0.83 -7.97
CA GLY A 56 -13.22 -0.08 -8.57
C GLY A 56 -12.63 -0.76 -9.80
N ASN A 57 -11.44 -0.31 -10.20
CA ASN A 57 -10.76 -0.84 -11.38
C ASN A 57 -10.26 -2.27 -11.15
N GLN A 58 -10.39 -3.09 -12.19
CA GLN A 58 -9.86 -4.45 -12.21
C GLN A 58 -8.48 -4.45 -12.85
N TYR A 59 -7.59 -5.29 -12.32
CA TYR A 59 -6.21 -5.41 -12.76
C TYR A 59 -5.87 -6.87 -13.06
N ALA A 60 -4.99 -7.09 -14.05
CA ALA A 60 -4.54 -8.42 -14.47
C ALA A 60 -3.27 -8.89 -13.73
N ASP A 61 -2.76 -8.10 -12.80
CA ASP A 61 -1.57 -8.39 -12.01
C ASP A 61 -1.86 -9.28 -10.81
N SER A 62 -0.80 -9.79 -10.17
CA SER A 62 -0.92 -10.58 -8.95
C SER A 62 -1.57 -9.78 -7.82
N SER A 63 -2.47 -10.43 -7.08
CA SER A 63 -3.05 -9.91 -5.84
C SER A 63 -2.04 -9.79 -4.69
N PHE A 64 -0.98 -10.59 -4.71
CA PHE A 64 -0.02 -10.68 -3.62
C PHE A 64 1.35 -10.11 -4.00
N PRO A 65 2.01 -9.35 -3.10
CA PRO A 65 1.46 -8.69 -1.90
C PRO A 65 0.70 -7.41 -2.26
N SER A 66 -0.04 -6.82 -1.31
CA SER A 66 -0.78 -5.58 -1.56
C SER A 66 0.13 -4.35 -1.61
N SER A 67 0.38 -3.82 -2.82
CA SER A 67 1.20 -2.61 -3.01
C SER A 67 0.55 -1.34 -2.44
N HIS A 68 -0.78 -1.28 -2.39
CA HIS A 68 -1.49 -0.18 -1.73
C HIS A 68 -1.19 -0.13 -0.23
N MET A 69 -1.14 -1.30 0.43
CA MET A 69 -0.81 -1.36 1.85
C MET A 69 0.66 -1.01 2.09
N ALA A 70 1.56 -1.56 1.27
CA ALA A 70 2.99 -1.28 1.40
C ALA A 70 3.29 0.22 1.21
N LEU A 71 2.68 0.87 0.20
CA LEU A 71 2.82 2.32 0.00
C LEU A 71 2.25 3.10 1.19
N THR A 72 1.08 2.70 1.68
CA THR A 72 0.41 3.36 2.80
C THR A 72 1.28 3.30 4.05
N VAL A 73 1.84 2.13 4.39
CA VAL A 73 2.70 1.95 5.56
C VAL A 73 4.00 2.74 5.43
N ALA A 74 4.63 2.75 4.25
CA ALA A 74 5.82 3.56 4.00
C ALA A 74 5.53 5.06 4.23
N MET A 75 4.44 5.57 3.65
CA MET A 75 4.07 6.99 3.73
C MET A 75 3.70 7.42 5.16
N ILE A 76 2.90 6.62 5.87
CA ILE A 76 2.53 6.94 7.26
C ILE A 76 3.74 6.83 8.19
N THR A 77 4.70 5.94 7.92
CA THR A 77 5.92 5.81 8.73
C THR A 77 6.73 7.10 8.65
N VAL A 78 7.00 7.60 7.43
CA VAL A 78 7.66 8.90 7.24
C VAL A 78 6.87 10.03 7.91
N LEU A 79 5.55 10.02 7.75
CA LEU A 79 4.69 11.04 8.35
C LEU A 79 4.76 11.04 9.89
N ILE A 80 4.75 9.87 10.53
CA ILE A 80 4.85 9.70 11.98
C ILE A 80 6.25 10.11 12.47
N MET A 81 7.31 9.76 11.74
CA MET A 81 8.67 10.17 12.08
C MET A 81 8.84 11.70 12.07
N LEU A 82 8.19 12.39 11.13
CA LEU A 82 8.22 13.85 11.04
C LEU A 82 7.24 14.52 12.02
N PHE A 83 6.10 13.88 12.29
CA PHE A 83 5.00 14.40 13.11
C PHE A 83 4.44 13.34 14.06
N PRO A 84 5.11 13.03 15.18
CA PRO A 84 4.67 11.96 16.08
C PRO A 84 3.22 12.15 16.58
N ALA A 85 2.76 13.39 16.71
CA ALA A 85 1.39 13.74 17.12
C ALA A 85 0.30 13.22 16.17
N VAL A 86 0.60 12.94 14.90
CA VAL A 86 -0.40 12.43 13.95
C VAL A 86 -0.56 10.91 13.97
N ARG A 87 0.26 10.20 14.76
CA ARG A 87 0.24 8.72 14.87
C ARG A 87 -1.15 8.10 14.99
N PRO A 88 -2.07 8.54 15.87
CA PRO A 88 -3.38 7.90 15.96
C PRO A 88 -4.19 8.02 14.66
N TYR A 89 -4.14 9.17 13.99
CA TYR A 89 -4.82 9.39 12.72
C TYR A 89 -4.18 8.59 11.58
N ALA A 90 -2.85 8.49 11.59
CA ALA A 90 -2.11 7.70 10.61
C ALA A 90 -2.39 6.19 10.72
N ILE A 91 -2.50 5.67 11.95
CA ILE A 91 -2.90 4.28 12.20
C ILE A 91 -4.36 4.06 11.76
N LEU A 92 -5.27 4.97 12.11
CA LEU A 92 -6.67 4.89 11.65
C LEU A 92 -6.75 4.85 10.13
N TYR A 93 -5.98 5.69 9.44
CA TYR A 93 -5.92 5.69 7.98
C TYR A 93 -5.42 4.35 7.40
N ALA A 94 -4.39 3.76 7.99
CA ALA A 94 -3.87 2.46 7.58
C ALA A 94 -4.93 1.35 7.74
N LEU A 95 -5.69 1.37 8.84
CA LEU A 95 -6.79 0.42 9.07
C LEU A 95 -7.93 0.61 8.07
N LEU A 96 -8.30 1.85 7.75
CA LEU A 96 -9.30 2.14 6.72
C LEU A 96 -8.85 1.70 5.33
N MET A 97 -7.56 1.85 5.02
CA MET A 97 -6.99 1.35 3.76
C MET A 97 -7.05 -0.17 3.71
N ALA A 98 -6.62 -0.86 4.77
CA ALA A 98 -6.68 -2.31 4.89
C ALA A 98 -8.10 -2.82 4.69
N TRP A 99 -9.06 -2.21 5.39
CA TRP A 99 -10.49 -2.50 5.22
C TRP A 99 -10.95 -2.31 3.78
N SER A 100 -10.63 -1.17 3.16
CA SER A 100 -11.01 -0.89 1.77
C SER A 100 -10.49 -1.94 0.79
N ARG A 101 -9.26 -2.43 0.97
CA ARG A 101 -8.68 -3.44 0.06
C ARG A 101 -9.40 -4.78 0.14
N ILE A 102 -9.84 -5.17 1.34
CA ILE A 102 -10.58 -6.42 1.58
C ILE A 102 -12.04 -6.26 1.15
N TYR A 103 -12.70 -5.19 1.61
CA TYR A 103 -14.12 -4.91 1.34
C TYR A 103 -14.40 -4.77 -0.16
N ASN A 104 -13.51 -4.14 -0.92
CA ASN A 104 -13.68 -4.00 -2.37
C ASN A 104 -13.38 -5.29 -3.15
N GLY A 105 -13.04 -6.40 -2.48
CA GLY A 105 -12.70 -7.68 -3.11
C GLY A 105 -11.36 -7.67 -3.85
N MET A 106 -10.48 -6.69 -3.57
CA MET A 106 -9.24 -6.48 -4.33
C MET A 106 -8.08 -7.35 -3.84
N HIS A 107 -8.05 -7.67 -2.54
CA HIS A 107 -6.97 -8.38 -1.87
C HIS A 107 -7.49 -9.29 -0.76
N TYR A 108 -6.80 -10.41 -0.53
CA TYR A 108 -7.01 -11.24 0.64
C TYR A 108 -6.39 -10.58 1.89
N PRO A 109 -6.87 -10.92 3.10
CA PRO A 109 -6.25 -10.46 4.35
C PRO A 109 -4.74 -10.75 4.42
N SER A 110 -4.29 -11.88 3.87
CA SER A 110 -2.86 -12.22 3.78
C SER A 110 -2.06 -11.23 2.94
N ASP A 111 -2.64 -10.72 1.84
CA ASP A 111 -1.94 -9.80 0.93
C ASP A 111 -1.79 -8.43 1.60
N VAL A 112 -2.79 -8.03 2.38
CA VAL A 112 -2.81 -6.80 3.19
C VAL A 112 -1.80 -6.89 4.32
N LEU A 113 -1.72 -8.02 5.03
CA LEU A 113 -0.77 -8.23 6.12
C LEU A 113 0.67 -8.19 5.62
N VAL A 114 1.00 -8.98 4.60
CA VAL A 114 2.37 -9.00 4.03
C VAL A 114 2.70 -7.66 3.40
N GLY A 115 1.76 -7.04 2.68
CA GLY A 115 1.92 -5.68 2.18
C GLY A 115 2.22 -4.67 3.28
N SER A 116 1.65 -4.82 4.48
CA SER A 116 1.92 -3.90 5.60
C SER A 116 3.29 -4.06 6.24
N ILE A 117 3.98 -5.18 6.00
CA ILE A 117 5.31 -5.48 6.57
C ILE A 117 6.43 -5.02 5.63
N LEU A 118 6.15 -4.92 4.32
CA LEU A 118 7.06 -4.45 3.28
C LEU A 118 7.27 -2.93 3.33
#